data_AF-A0A7C0X5B4-F1
#
_entry.id   AF-A0A7C0X5B4-F1
#
_cell.length_a   1.000
_cell.length_b   1.000
_cell.length_c   1.000
_cell.angle_alpha   90.00
_cell.angle_beta   90.00
_cell.angle_gamma   90.00
#
_symmetry.space_group_name_H-M   'P 1'
#
loop_
_entity.id
_entity.type
_entity.pdbx_description
1 polymer ?
#
loop_
_entity_poly.entity_id
_entity_poly.type
_entity_poly.pdbx_seq_one_letter_code
_entity_poly.pdbx_strand_id
1 'polypeptide(L)'
;MVLKTWNYGGVIVLEFGGVINVTNTRNIFGQIRDLIEDPSVRRIVFDMSGVLRVDSSGLGLLVRISKTLQAHSAELCLAGVSGPVAEVLEHTKLDRFFKIAKDVDEAVELLERDSETGNVGNIIADRRSGENLADGFRRLFRSISPTVSDEEINDLIASIQQLEKWESMMGLLVEAYDKDLLAKADEIATKRLAVIREVAIGLSHEINNPLTVILATSELLERKLAGGVENSVVQRLRSIQSQCERIKEIVSKVSAIVKPVSSEYYCGMKMIDVHKSA
;
A
#
# COMPACT_ATOMS: atom_id res chain seq x y z
N MET A 1 1.70 -10.72 -6.16
CA MET A 1 1.24 -10.08 -7.42
C MET A 1 0.10 -10.90 -7.99
N VAL A 2 -0.81 -10.29 -8.75
CA VAL A 2 -1.79 -11.07 -9.53
C VAL A 2 -1.06 -11.72 -10.69
N LEU A 3 -1.03 -13.05 -10.70
CA LEU A 3 -0.35 -13.85 -11.73
C LEU A 3 -1.28 -14.13 -12.90
N LYS A 4 -2.55 -14.42 -12.62
CA LYS A 4 -3.54 -14.82 -13.61
C LYS A 4 -4.95 -14.47 -13.13
N THR A 5 -5.84 -14.19 -14.09
CA THR A 5 -7.28 -14.04 -13.87
C THR A 5 -8.02 -14.90 -14.90
N TRP A 6 -9.02 -15.67 -14.47
CA TRP A 6 -9.89 -16.43 -15.37
C TRP A 6 -11.32 -16.54 -14.82
N ASN A 7 -12.25 -16.99 -15.67
CA ASN A 7 -13.62 -17.27 -15.28
C ASN A 7 -13.83 -18.78 -15.21
N TYR A 8 -14.39 -19.26 -14.10
CA TYR A 8 -14.72 -20.64 -13.84
C TYR A 8 -16.20 -20.72 -13.48
N GLY A 9 -17.06 -21.16 -14.41
CA GLY A 9 -18.50 -21.31 -14.12
C GLY A 9 -19.26 -20.02 -13.75
N GLY A 10 -18.75 -18.84 -14.12
CA GLY A 10 -19.32 -17.55 -13.68
C GLY A 10 -18.80 -17.07 -12.32
N VAL A 11 -17.72 -17.69 -11.81
CA VAL A 11 -16.90 -17.23 -10.69
C VAL A 11 -15.58 -16.71 -11.26
N ILE A 12 -15.17 -15.51 -10.85
CA ILE A 12 -13.88 -14.96 -11.29
C ILE A 12 -12.79 -15.38 -10.33
N VAL A 13 -11.75 -16.02 -10.83
CA VAL A 13 -10.63 -16.50 -10.02
C VAL A 13 -9.40 -15.64 -10.30
N LEU A 14 -8.75 -15.18 -9.24
CA LEU A 14 -7.50 -14.45 -9.28
C LEU A 14 -6.42 -15.23 -8.54
N GLU A 15 -5.33 -15.56 -9.24
CA GLU A 15 -4.18 -16.24 -8.67
C GLU A 15 -3.16 -15.25 -8.15
N PHE A 16 -2.76 -15.41 -6.89
CA PHE A 16 -1.76 -14.58 -6.24
C PHE A 16 -0.47 -15.34 -5.98
N GLY A 17 0.65 -14.68 -6.29
CA GLY A 17 1.99 -15.22 -6.07
C GLY A 17 2.90 -14.33 -5.23
N GLY A 18 3.79 -14.97 -4.47
CA GLY A 18 4.90 -14.31 -3.77
C GLY A 18 4.50 -13.70 -2.42
N VAL A 19 5.10 -12.55 -2.08
CA VAL A 19 4.85 -11.86 -0.80
C VAL A 19 3.88 -10.71 -1.00
N ILE A 20 2.87 -10.57 -0.15
CA ILE A 20 1.96 -9.41 -0.12
C ILE A 20 2.35 -8.52 1.05
N ASN A 21 2.74 -7.27 0.77
CA ASN A 21 3.27 -6.33 1.76
C ASN A 21 3.10 -4.88 1.31
N VAL A 22 3.45 -3.95 2.20
CA VAL A 22 3.18 -2.50 2.02
C VAL A 22 3.72 -1.90 0.72
N THR A 23 4.76 -2.50 0.14
CA THR A 23 5.38 -2.00 -1.10
C THR A 23 4.58 -2.36 -2.35
N ASN A 24 3.74 -3.41 -2.30
CA ASN A 24 2.97 -3.88 -3.45
C ASN A 24 1.45 -3.80 -3.27
N THR A 25 0.94 -3.60 -2.06
CA THR A 25 -0.49 -3.52 -1.75
C THR A 25 -1.25 -2.53 -2.63
N ARG A 26 -0.68 -1.33 -2.84
CA ARG A 26 -1.28 -0.27 -3.67
C ARG A 26 -1.38 -0.69 -5.14
N ASN A 27 -0.35 -1.37 -5.65
CA ASN A 27 -0.32 -1.82 -7.03
C ASN A 27 -1.34 -2.96 -7.26
N ILE A 28 -1.40 -3.93 -6.35
CA ILE A 28 -2.38 -5.02 -6.40
C ILE A 28 -3.80 -4.47 -6.41
N PHE A 29 -4.14 -3.55 -5.49
CA PHE A 29 -5.47 -2.94 -5.47
C PHE A 29 -5.78 -2.21 -6.78
N GLY A 30 -4.83 -1.43 -7.31
CA GLY A 30 -5.01 -0.71 -8.57
C GLY A 30 -5.25 -1.62 -9.77
N GLN A 31 -4.66 -2.82 -9.80
CA GLN A 31 -4.84 -3.80 -10.89
C GLN A 31 -6.23 -4.43 -10.90
N ILE A 32 -6.83 -4.63 -9.73
CA ILE A 32 -8.10 -5.36 -9.60
C ILE A 32 -9.28 -4.46 -9.26
N ARG A 33 -9.05 -3.16 -8.99
CA ARG A 33 -10.08 -2.21 -8.55
C ARG A 33 -11.31 -2.24 -9.45
N ASP A 34 -11.11 -2.06 -10.75
CA ASP A 34 -12.21 -1.94 -11.70
C ASP A 34 -13.01 -3.25 -11.78
N LEU A 35 -12.36 -4.40 -11.57
CA LEU A 35 -13.00 -5.72 -11.50
C LEU A 35 -13.82 -5.88 -10.20
N ILE A 36 -13.26 -5.49 -9.05
CA ILE A 36 -13.96 -5.64 -7.77
C ILE A 36 -15.03 -4.56 -7.54
N GLU A 37 -15.05 -3.49 -8.34
CA GLU A 37 -16.10 -2.46 -8.31
C GLU A 37 -17.19 -2.70 -9.36
N ASP A 38 -17.00 -3.65 -10.29
CA ASP A 38 -17.98 -3.99 -11.32
C ASP A 38 -19.21 -4.70 -10.71
N PRO A 39 -20.42 -4.11 -10.78
CA PRO A 39 -21.63 -4.69 -10.21
C PRO A 39 -22.07 -6.01 -10.84
N SER A 40 -21.55 -6.37 -12.02
CA SER A 40 -21.83 -7.65 -12.68
C SER A 40 -21.05 -8.81 -12.05
N VAL A 41 -19.96 -8.52 -11.33
CA VAL A 41 -19.13 -9.51 -10.67
C VAL A 41 -19.73 -9.85 -9.33
N ARG A 42 -20.24 -11.09 -9.19
CA ARG A 42 -20.95 -11.54 -7.98
C ARG A 42 -20.13 -12.50 -7.12
N ARG A 43 -19.15 -13.19 -7.69
CA ARG A 43 -18.42 -14.26 -7.01
C ARG A 43 -16.97 -14.23 -7.43
N ILE A 44 -16.08 -14.13 -6.44
CA ILE A 44 -14.64 -14.11 -6.65
C ILE A 44 -13.95 -15.14 -5.76
N VAL A 45 -12.98 -15.83 -6.33
CA VAL A 45 -12.02 -16.67 -5.61
C VAL A 45 -10.65 -16.05 -5.71
N PHE A 46 -9.97 -15.91 -4.57
CA PHE A 46 -8.55 -15.60 -4.51
C PHE A 46 -7.78 -16.89 -4.27
N ASP A 47 -7.04 -17.35 -5.27
CA ASP A 47 -6.13 -18.47 -5.12
C ASP A 47 -4.83 -17.98 -4.45
N MET A 48 -4.66 -18.40 -3.20
CA MET A 48 -3.57 -18.03 -2.31
C MET A 48 -2.47 -19.09 -2.27
N SER A 49 -2.57 -20.17 -3.06
CA SER A 49 -1.60 -21.28 -3.05
C SER A 49 -0.18 -20.84 -3.41
N GLY A 50 -0.04 -19.81 -4.25
CA GLY A 50 1.24 -19.19 -4.61
C GLY A 50 1.75 -18.13 -3.63
N VAL A 51 1.00 -17.79 -2.58
CA VAL A 51 1.34 -16.72 -1.64
C VAL A 51 2.22 -17.27 -0.51
N LEU A 52 3.43 -16.76 -0.41
CA LEU A 52 4.45 -17.24 0.53
C LEU A 52 4.34 -16.56 1.91
N ARG A 53 3.92 -15.29 1.94
CA ARG A 53 3.82 -14.50 3.17
C ARG A 53 2.93 -13.28 2.99
N VAL A 54 2.23 -12.91 4.06
CA VAL A 54 1.39 -11.71 4.15
C VAL A 54 1.79 -10.94 5.42
N ASP A 55 1.89 -9.61 5.33
CA ASP A 55 2.03 -8.72 6.50
C ASP A 55 0.70 -8.02 6.85
N SER A 56 0.71 -7.14 7.85
CA SER A 56 -0.49 -6.40 8.29
C SER A 56 -1.14 -5.56 7.18
N SER A 57 -0.35 -5.00 6.25
CA SER A 57 -0.89 -4.23 5.13
C SER A 57 -1.55 -5.11 4.08
N GLY A 58 -1.03 -6.33 3.88
CA GLY A 58 -1.65 -7.33 3.01
C GLY A 58 -2.98 -7.85 3.55
N LEU A 59 -3.08 -8.08 4.86
CA LEU A 59 -4.37 -8.38 5.50
C LEU A 59 -5.36 -7.23 5.37
N GLY A 60 -4.91 -5.99 5.60
CA GLY A 60 -5.75 -4.80 5.41
C GLY A 60 -6.30 -4.67 4.00
N LEU A 61 -5.51 -5.05 2.99
CA LEU A 61 -5.96 -5.13 1.61
C LEU A 61 -7.05 -6.18 1.38
N LEU A 62 -6.85 -7.41 1.88
CA LEU A 62 -7.85 -8.47 1.75
C LEU A 62 -9.18 -8.07 2.39
N VAL A 63 -9.13 -7.47 3.59
CA VAL A 63 -10.32 -6.95 4.28
C VAL A 63 -10.99 -5.84 3.48
N ARG A 64 -10.20 -4.89 2.95
CA ARG A 64 -10.73 -3.81 2.11
C ARG A 64 -11.43 -4.35 0.86
N ILE A 65 -10.81 -5.28 0.16
CA ILE A 65 -11.41 -5.90 -1.05
C ILE A 65 -12.70 -6.62 -0.69
N SER A 66 -12.71 -7.41 0.39
CA SER A 66 -13.92 -8.09 0.86
C SER A 66 -15.06 -7.10 1.12
N LYS A 67 -14.77 -5.97 1.77
CA LYS A 67 -15.78 -4.92 1.99
C LYS A 67 -16.27 -4.27 0.70
N THR A 68 -15.36 -4.01 -0.25
CA THR A 68 -15.72 -3.46 -1.57
C THR A 68 -16.66 -4.41 -2.32
N LEU A 69 -16.39 -5.71 -2.29
CA LEU A 69 -17.24 -6.74 -2.90
C LEU A 69 -18.60 -6.87 -2.18
N GLN A 70 -18.59 -6.88 -0.85
CA GLN A 70 -19.83 -6.93 -0.05
C GLN A 70 -20.76 -5.73 -0.33
N ALA A 71 -20.21 -4.56 -0.67
CA ALA A 71 -21.01 -3.36 -0.96
C ALA A 71 -21.99 -3.53 -2.14
N HIS A 72 -21.71 -4.44 -3.07
CA HIS A 72 -22.60 -4.80 -4.18
C HIS A 72 -23.00 -6.29 -4.16
N SER A 73 -22.98 -6.88 -2.96
CA SER A 73 -23.39 -8.27 -2.70
C SER A 73 -22.58 -9.31 -3.48
N ALA A 74 -21.32 -9.01 -3.75
CA ALA A 74 -20.38 -9.97 -4.26
C ALA A 74 -19.68 -10.71 -3.12
N GLU A 75 -19.43 -12.00 -3.33
CA GLU A 75 -18.80 -12.87 -2.35
C GLU A 75 -17.34 -13.13 -2.71
N LEU A 76 -16.51 -13.28 -1.67
CA LEU A 76 -15.10 -13.60 -1.76
C LEU A 76 -14.81 -14.89 -1.00
N CYS A 77 -14.11 -15.83 -1.65
CA CYS A 77 -13.54 -17.00 -1.01
C CYS A 77 -12.01 -17.04 -1.23
N LEU A 78 -11.25 -17.39 -0.20
CA LEU A 78 -9.82 -17.61 -0.28
C LEU A 78 -9.56 -19.11 -0.47
N ALA A 79 -8.90 -19.49 -1.54
CA ALA A 79 -8.52 -20.87 -1.83
C ALA A 79 -7.04 -21.11 -1.53
N GLY A 80 -6.67 -22.31 -1.09
CA GLY A 80 -5.25 -22.72 -1.01
C GLY A 80 -4.43 -21.97 0.05
N VAL A 81 -5.08 -21.40 1.06
CA VAL A 81 -4.38 -20.74 2.17
C VAL A 81 -3.59 -21.78 2.97
N SER A 82 -2.28 -21.59 3.08
CA SER A 82 -1.40 -22.55 3.78
C SER A 82 -0.21 -21.89 4.48
N GLY A 83 0.42 -22.64 5.39
CA GLY A 83 1.67 -22.26 6.04
C GLY A 83 1.61 -20.91 6.76
N PRO A 84 2.63 -20.03 6.60
CA PRO A 84 2.69 -18.75 7.30
C PRO A 84 1.48 -17.82 7.07
N VAL A 85 0.80 -17.96 5.93
CA VAL A 85 -0.40 -17.16 5.63
C VAL A 85 -1.59 -17.62 6.46
N ALA A 86 -1.75 -18.94 6.63
CA ALA A 86 -2.79 -19.53 7.46
C ALA A 86 -2.60 -19.13 8.94
N GLU A 87 -1.38 -19.26 9.46
CA GLU A 87 -1.04 -18.88 10.85
C GLU A 87 -1.38 -17.41 11.14
N VAL A 88 -1.05 -16.51 10.21
CA VAL A 88 -1.36 -15.07 10.36
C VAL A 88 -2.86 -14.82 10.36
N LEU A 89 -3.64 -15.49 9.51
CA LEU A 89 -5.10 -15.38 9.48
C LEU A 89 -5.74 -15.91 10.77
N GLU A 90 -5.25 -17.04 11.28
CA GLU A 90 -5.71 -17.65 12.53
C GLU A 90 -5.41 -16.76 13.74
N HIS A 91 -4.16 -16.29 13.87
CA HIS A 91 -3.76 -15.41 14.99
C HIS A 91 -4.50 -14.07 14.98
N THR A 92 -4.89 -13.57 13.80
CA THR A 92 -5.66 -12.33 13.66
C THR A 92 -7.18 -12.54 13.69
N LYS A 93 -7.64 -13.80 13.83
CA LYS A 93 -9.05 -14.21 13.79
C LYS A 93 -9.77 -13.87 12.48
N LEU A 94 -9.00 -13.62 11.42
CA LEU A 94 -9.53 -13.34 10.08
C LEU A 94 -9.90 -14.63 9.34
N ASP A 95 -9.42 -15.78 9.80
CA ASP A 95 -9.88 -17.12 9.40
C ASP A 95 -11.41 -17.29 9.55
N ARG A 96 -12.03 -16.61 10.52
CA ARG A 96 -13.48 -16.59 10.71
C ARG A 96 -14.22 -15.52 9.91
N PHE A 97 -13.49 -14.54 9.39
CA PHE A 97 -14.04 -13.45 8.58
C PHE A 97 -14.14 -13.84 7.10
N PHE A 98 -13.18 -14.63 6.61
CA PHE A 98 -13.16 -15.08 5.22
C PHE A 98 -13.75 -16.49 5.07
N LYS A 99 -14.44 -16.73 3.96
CA LYS A 99 -14.69 -18.10 3.49
C LYS A 99 -13.36 -18.66 2.99
N ILE A 100 -12.86 -19.74 3.60
CA ILE A 100 -11.59 -20.37 3.22
C ILE A 100 -11.85 -21.78 2.74
N ALA A 101 -11.31 -22.12 1.57
CA ALA A 101 -11.36 -23.44 0.96
C ALA A 101 -9.95 -23.99 0.77
N LYS A 102 -9.84 -25.33 0.69
CA LYS A 102 -8.57 -26.03 0.49
C LYS A 102 -7.95 -25.72 -0.88
N ASP A 103 -8.79 -25.53 -1.91
CA ASP A 103 -8.41 -25.31 -3.29
C ASP A 103 -9.49 -24.53 -4.05
N VAL A 104 -9.20 -24.19 -5.31
CA VAL A 104 -10.08 -23.37 -6.15
C VAL A 104 -11.40 -24.10 -6.45
N ASP A 105 -11.36 -25.41 -6.66
CA ASP A 105 -12.54 -26.20 -6.99
C ASP A 105 -13.54 -26.20 -5.82
N GLU A 106 -13.06 -26.45 -4.59
CA GLU A 106 -13.90 -26.36 -3.39
C GLU A 106 -14.39 -24.93 -3.13
N ALA A 107 -13.57 -23.91 -3.41
CA ALA A 107 -13.99 -22.51 -3.27
C ALA A 107 -15.15 -22.16 -4.20
N VAL A 108 -15.11 -22.63 -5.44
CA VAL A 108 -16.19 -22.44 -6.40
C VAL A 108 -17.45 -23.15 -5.92
N GLU A 109 -17.33 -24.43 -5.51
CA GLU A 109 -18.48 -25.19 -4.99
C GLU A 109 -19.12 -24.51 -3.78
N LEU A 110 -18.33 -23.94 -2.86
CA LEU A 110 -18.84 -23.21 -1.70
C LEU A 110 -19.65 -21.96 -2.11
N LEU A 111 -19.14 -21.18 -3.07
CA LEU A 111 -19.81 -19.99 -3.57
C LEU A 111 -21.05 -20.32 -4.42
N GLU A 112 -21.09 -21.49 -5.05
CA GLU A 112 -22.26 -21.98 -5.79
C GLU A 112 -23.34 -22.54 -4.85
N ARG A 113 -22.97 -23.28 -3.80
CA ARG A 113 -23.92 -23.86 -2.84
C ARG A 113 -24.66 -22.80 -2.02
N ASP A 114 -23.99 -21.72 -1.65
CA ASP A 114 -24.64 -20.59 -0.97
C ASP A 114 -25.63 -19.82 -1.87
N SER A 115 -25.60 -20.06 -3.18
CA SER A 115 -26.60 -19.58 -4.14
C SER A 115 -27.90 -20.41 -4.10
N GLU A 116 -27.82 -21.70 -3.73
CA GLU A 116 -28.94 -22.65 -3.73
C GLU A 116 -29.61 -22.80 -2.36
N THR A 117 -28.91 -22.57 -1.25
CA THR A 117 -29.47 -22.48 0.12
C THR A 117 -30.12 -21.14 0.41
N GLY A 118 -30.72 -20.51 -0.61
CA GLY A 118 -31.42 -19.23 -0.53
C GLY A 118 -32.50 -19.22 0.55
N ASN A 119 -32.13 -18.86 1.78
CA ASN A 119 -33.06 -18.42 2.82
C ASN A 119 -32.43 -17.61 3.97
N VAL A 120 -31.11 -17.37 3.97
CA VAL A 120 -30.49 -16.46 4.95
C VAL A 120 -29.83 -15.25 4.26
N GLY A 121 -29.20 -15.44 3.10
CA GLY A 121 -28.63 -14.34 2.30
C GLY A 121 -29.66 -13.34 1.75
N ASN A 122 -30.92 -13.76 1.58
CA ASN A 122 -32.01 -12.89 1.13
C ASN A 122 -32.42 -11.83 2.17
N ILE A 123 -32.02 -11.97 3.45
CA ILE A 123 -32.40 -11.00 4.49
C ILE A 123 -31.49 -9.77 4.45
N ILE A 124 -30.23 -9.91 4.01
CA ILE A 124 -29.33 -8.76 3.82
C ILE A 124 -29.63 -8.05 2.48
N ALA A 125 -30.12 -8.80 1.48
CA ALA A 125 -30.51 -8.27 0.18
C ALA A 125 -31.84 -7.50 0.19
N ASP A 126 -32.62 -7.58 1.28
CA ASP A 126 -33.93 -6.92 1.36
C ASP A 126 -33.90 -5.46 1.86
N ARG A 127 -32.88 -4.71 1.42
CA ARG A 127 -32.89 -3.24 1.54
C ARG A 127 -33.82 -2.56 0.53
N ARG A 128 -34.43 -3.31 -0.40
CA ARG A 128 -35.29 -2.78 -1.47
C ARG A 128 -36.79 -2.98 -1.26
N SER A 129 -37.25 -3.82 -0.32
CA SER A 129 -38.70 -3.94 -0.01
C SER A 129 -39.20 -2.94 1.03
N GLY A 130 -38.31 -2.28 1.79
CA GLY A 130 -38.70 -1.43 2.91
C GLY A 130 -39.09 -2.21 4.18
N GLU A 131 -38.84 -3.53 4.24
CA GLU A 131 -38.94 -4.28 5.48
C GLU A 131 -37.78 -3.93 6.43
N ASN A 132 -38.09 -3.71 7.71
CA ASN A 132 -37.10 -3.43 8.73
C ASN A 132 -36.28 -4.71 9.00
N LEU A 133 -34.95 -4.61 9.08
CA LEU A 133 -34.03 -5.72 9.36
C LEU A 133 -34.48 -6.57 10.57
N ALA A 134 -35.07 -5.92 11.58
CA ALA A 134 -35.66 -6.58 12.75
C ALA A 134 -36.82 -7.54 12.39
N ASP A 135 -37.64 -7.20 11.40
CA ASP A 135 -38.78 -8.01 10.97
C ASP A 135 -38.37 -9.21 10.13
N GLY A 136 -37.27 -9.09 9.38
CA GLY A 136 -36.63 -10.21 8.68
C GLY A 136 -36.04 -11.23 9.67
N PHE A 137 -35.31 -10.76 10.69
CA PHE A 137 -34.79 -11.63 11.75
C PHE A 137 -35.89 -12.28 12.58
N ARG A 138 -36.98 -11.56 12.91
CA ARG A 138 -38.14 -12.13 13.62
C ARG A 138 -38.76 -13.29 12.85
N ARG A 139 -38.95 -13.16 11.54
CA ARG A 139 -39.48 -14.23 10.69
C ARG A 139 -38.58 -15.45 10.65
N LEU A 140 -37.28 -15.24 10.46
CA LEU A 140 -36.29 -16.31 10.45
C LEU A 140 -36.30 -17.07 11.78
N PHE A 141 -36.25 -16.36 12.91
CA PHE A 141 -36.19 -16.97 14.23
C PHE A 141 -37.45 -17.79 14.54
N ARG A 142 -38.63 -17.26 14.22
CA ARG A 142 -39.90 -17.99 14.36
C ARG A 142 -40.01 -19.21 13.45
N SER A 143 -39.37 -19.19 12.28
CA SER A 143 -39.34 -20.34 11.37
C SER A 143 -38.45 -21.49 11.85
N ILE A 144 -37.41 -21.17 12.62
CA ILE A 144 -36.42 -22.13 13.14
C ILE A 144 -36.83 -22.67 14.52
N SER A 145 -37.44 -21.83 15.37
CA SER A 145 -37.90 -22.22 16.69
C SER A 145 -39.20 -21.51 17.05
N PRO A 146 -40.37 -22.16 16.86
CA PRO A 146 -41.68 -21.54 17.07
C PRO A 146 -41.99 -21.21 18.55
N THR A 147 -41.20 -21.75 19.49
CA THR A 147 -41.43 -21.62 20.94
C THR A 147 -40.70 -20.45 21.58
N VAL A 148 -39.87 -19.72 20.82
CA VAL A 148 -39.10 -18.57 21.34
C VAL A 148 -40.04 -17.38 21.55
N SER A 149 -39.93 -16.73 22.69
CA SER A 149 -40.72 -15.56 23.02
C SER A 149 -40.29 -14.32 22.23
N ASP A 150 -41.22 -13.39 21.99
CA ASP A 150 -40.90 -12.13 21.30
C ASP A 150 -39.89 -11.27 22.08
N GLU A 151 -39.81 -11.43 23.41
CA GLU A 151 -38.81 -10.79 24.26
C GLU A 151 -37.39 -11.28 23.93
N GLU A 152 -37.19 -12.59 23.87
CA GLU A 152 -35.89 -13.19 23.52
C GLU A 152 -35.45 -12.83 22.09
N ILE A 153 -36.39 -12.74 21.15
CA ILE A 153 -36.10 -12.32 19.77
C ILE A 153 -35.67 -10.85 19.73
N ASN A 154 -36.33 -9.98 20.49
CA ASN A 154 -36.00 -8.55 20.53
C ASN A 154 -34.65 -8.28 21.20
N ASP A 155 -34.31 -9.01 22.26
CA ASP A 155 -33.01 -8.90 22.92
C ASP A 155 -31.85 -9.36 22.01
N LEU A 156 -32.08 -10.41 21.22
CA LEU A 156 -31.11 -10.88 20.25
C LEU A 156 -30.91 -9.87 19.10
N ILE A 157 -31.99 -9.29 18.59
CA ILE A 157 -31.93 -8.23 17.57
C ILE A 157 -31.17 -7.01 18.11
N ALA A 158 -31.43 -6.59 19.35
CA ALA A 158 -30.71 -5.50 19.98
C ALA A 158 -29.20 -5.80 20.12
N SER A 159 -28.86 -7.04 20.48
CA SER A 159 -27.46 -7.49 20.59
C SER A 159 -26.74 -7.50 19.23
N ILE A 160 -27.41 -7.95 18.17
CA ILE A 160 -26.87 -7.95 16.79
C ILE A 160 -26.68 -6.52 16.29
N GLN A 161 -27.65 -5.62 16.50
CA GLN A 161 -27.52 -4.21 16.15
C GLN A 161 -26.36 -3.52 16.90
N GLN A 162 -26.12 -3.93 18.15
CA GLN A 162 -24.99 -3.43 18.91
C GLN A 162 -23.66 -3.89 18.30
N LEU A 163 -23.56 -5.16 17.87
CA LEU A 163 -22.39 -5.72 17.18
C LEU A 163 -22.10 -5.03 15.83
N GLU A 164 -23.13 -4.77 15.01
CA GLU A 164 -22.99 -4.01 13.75
C GLU A 164 -22.44 -2.60 13.96
N LYS A 165 -22.85 -1.94 15.06
CA LYS A 165 -22.35 -0.63 15.46
C LYS A 165 -20.86 -0.68 15.83
N TRP A 166 -20.43 -1.74 16.52
CA TRP A 166 -19.02 -1.97 16.85
C TRP A 166 -18.17 -2.26 15.60
N GLU A 167 -18.70 -2.95 14.59
CA GLU A 167 -18.00 -3.19 13.31
C GLU A 167 -17.83 -1.90 12.50
N SER A 168 -18.87 -1.07 12.42
CA SER A 168 -18.79 0.24 11.75
C SER A 168 -17.77 1.16 12.43
N MET A 169 -17.76 1.17 13.76
CA MET A 169 -16.78 1.93 14.54
C MET A 169 -15.35 1.44 14.28
N MET A 170 -15.15 0.12 14.23
CA MET A 170 -13.84 -0.47 13.96
C MET A 170 -13.35 -0.12 12.55
N GLY A 171 -14.24 -0.11 11.55
CA GLY A 171 -13.92 0.35 10.20
C GLY A 171 -13.41 1.79 10.16
N LEU A 172 -14.09 2.70 10.85
CA LEU A 172 -13.67 4.11 10.96
C LEU A 172 -12.32 4.26 11.69
N LEU A 173 -12.08 3.46 12.72
CA LEU A 173 -10.81 3.44 13.46
C LEU A 173 -9.64 2.98 12.59
N VAL A 174 -9.83 1.93 11.78
CA VAL A 174 -8.81 1.45 10.84
C VAL A 174 -8.51 2.50 9.77
N GLU A 175 -9.54 3.12 9.18
CA GLU A 175 -9.35 4.20 8.19
C GLU A 175 -8.64 5.43 8.79
N ALA A 176 -8.99 5.80 10.02
CA ALA A 176 -8.35 6.90 10.73
C ALA A 176 -6.87 6.57 11.02
N TYR A 177 -6.58 5.32 11.43
CA TYR A 177 -5.22 4.86 11.68
C TYR A 177 -4.37 4.83 10.40
N ASP A 178 -4.93 4.35 9.28
CA ASP A 178 -4.24 4.36 7.98
C ASP A 178 -3.93 5.78 7.50
N LYS A 179 -4.88 6.72 7.66
CA LYS A 179 -4.67 8.14 7.34
C LYS A 179 -3.60 8.77 8.23
N ASP A 180 -3.62 8.49 9.52
CA ASP A 180 -2.63 9.00 10.48
C ASP A 180 -1.23 8.44 10.19
N LEU A 181 -1.13 7.15 9.86
CA LEU A 181 0.13 6.52 9.49
C LEU A 181 0.72 7.11 8.19
N LEU A 182 -0.14 7.37 7.19
CA LEU A 182 0.26 8.05 5.95
C LEU A 182 0.69 9.50 6.21
N ALA A 183 -0.04 10.24 7.04
CA ALA A 183 0.30 11.61 7.39
C ALA A 183 1.63 11.68 8.14
N LYS A 184 1.88 10.76 9.08
CA LYS A 184 3.17 10.66 9.79
C LYS A 184 4.32 10.30 8.86
N ALA A 185 4.09 9.39 7.90
CA ALA A 185 5.10 9.03 6.91
C ALA A 185 5.47 10.23 6.02
N ASP A 186 4.47 11.00 5.59
CA ASP A 186 4.65 12.22 4.81
C ASP A 186 5.35 13.33 5.61
N GLU A 187 4.98 13.50 6.88
CA GLU A 187 5.63 14.43 7.80
C GLU A 187 7.11 14.07 8.01
N ILE A 188 7.42 12.80 8.25
CA ILE A 188 8.80 12.32 8.40
C ILE A 188 9.60 12.53 7.11
N ALA A 189 9.01 12.24 5.94
CA ALA A 189 9.65 12.48 4.66
C ALA A 189 9.94 13.98 4.44
N THR A 190 8.96 14.84 4.73
CA THR A 190 9.08 16.30 4.62
C THR A 190 10.16 16.85 5.56
N LYS A 191 10.21 16.41 6.83
CA LYS A 191 11.24 16.80 7.78
C LYS A 191 12.63 16.35 7.34
N ARG A 192 12.78 15.12 6.84
CA ARG A 192 14.07 14.61 6.31
C ARG A 192 14.56 15.45 5.12
N LEU A 193 13.66 15.78 4.19
CA LEU A 193 13.99 16.64 3.05
C LEU A 193 14.40 18.04 3.51
N ALA A 194 13.71 18.62 4.49
CA ALA A 194 14.05 19.94 5.04
C ALA A 194 15.47 19.95 5.63
N VAL A 195 15.84 18.93 6.42
CA VAL A 195 17.19 18.80 6.99
C VAL A 195 18.25 18.62 5.89
N ILE A 196 18.00 17.75 4.91
CA ILE A 196 18.92 17.57 3.77
C ILE A 196 19.13 18.89 3.04
N ARG A 197 18.07 19.66 2.82
CA ARG A 197 18.12 20.96 2.15
C ARG A 197 18.91 21.99 2.96
N GLU A 198 18.70 22.06 4.26
CA GLU A 198 19.43 22.96 5.16
C GLU A 198 20.94 22.66 5.14
N VAL A 199 21.31 21.39 5.27
CA VAL A 199 22.71 20.94 5.17
C VAL A 199 23.28 21.25 3.78
N ALA A 200 22.53 21.01 2.71
CA ALA A 200 22.96 21.28 1.34
C ALA A 200 23.21 22.77 1.07
N ILE A 201 22.33 23.66 1.57
CA ILE A 201 22.50 25.12 1.45
C ILE A 201 23.75 25.56 2.22
N GLY A 202 23.93 25.11 3.46
CA GLY A 202 25.09 25.45 4.30
C GLY A 202 26.41 25.01 3.67
N LEU A 203 26.52 23.74 3.28
CA LEU A 203 27.69 23.21 2.58
C LEU A 203 27.97 23.98 1.29
N SER A 204 26.93 24.38 0.56
CA SER A 204 27.12 25.12 -0.69
C SER A 204 27.72 26.50 -0.47
N HIS A 205 27.26 27.22 0.54
CA HIS A 205 27.86 28.50 0.91
C HIS A 205 29.31 28.34 1.37
N GLU A 206 29.58 27.36 2.23
CA GLU A 206 30.92 27.16 2.80
C GLU A 206 31.94 26.62 1.79
N ILE A 207 31.52 25.84 0.79
CA ILE A 207 32.41 25.35 -0.28
C ILE A 207 32.62 26.42 -1.36
N ASN A 208 31.57 27.15 -1.74
CA ASN A 208 31.69 28.19 -2.76
C ASN A 208 32.61 29.34 -2.34
N ASN A 209 32.70 29.64 -1.03
CA ASN A 209 33.58 30.68 -0.49
C ASN A 209 35.07 30.44 -0.84
N PRO A 210 35.72 29.34 -0.41
CA PRO A 210 37.12 29.06 -0.75
C PRO A 210 37.30 28.81 -2.25
N LEU A 211 36.35 28.19 -2.96
CA LEU A 211 36.44 28.02 -4.42
C LEU A 211 36.54 29.35 -5.15
N THR A 212 35.74 30.33 -4.76
CA THR A 212 35.77 31.67 -5.36
C THR A 212 37.13 32.34 -5.15
N VAL A 213 37.71 32.19 -3.95
CA VAL A 213 39.05 32.71 -3.64
C VAL A 213 40.14 32.03 -4.47
N ILE A 214 40.10 30.70 -4.59
CA ILE A 214 41.06 29.91 -5.38
C ILE A 214 40.96 30.29 -6.88
N LEU A 215 39.75 30.39 -7.41
CA LEU A 215 39.51 30.78 -8.80
C LEU A 215 40.07 32.19 -9.07
N ALA A 216 39.70 33.18 -8.24
CA ALA A 216 40.16 34.56 -8.41
C ALA A 216 41.69 34.67 -8.29
N THR A 217 42.30 33.98 -7.32
CA THR A 217 43.75 34.01 -7.11
C THR A 217 44.49 33.36 -8.29
N SER A 218 43.99 32.24 -8.79
CA SER A 218 44.60 31.54 -9.93
C SER A 218 44.47 32.34 -11.23
N GLU A 219 43.32 32.98 -11.49
CA GLU A 219 43.15 33.92 -12.62
C GLU A 219 44.12 35.11 -12.55
N LEU A 220 44.29 35.72 -11.38
CA LEU A 220 45.22 36.83 -11.19
C LEU A 220 46.67 36.40 -11.42
N LEU A 221 47.05 35.21 -10.97
CA LEU A 221 48.37 34.63 -11.20
C LEU A 221 48.60 34.37 -12.69
N GLU A 222 47.64 33.76 -13.39
CA GLU A 222 47.74 33.51 -14.83
C GLU A 222 47.99 34.80 -15.62
N ARG A 223 47.23 35.87 -15.32
CA ARG A 223 47.40 37.18 -15.97
C ARG A 223 48.78 37.80 -15.72
N LYS A 224 49.32 37.68 -14.50
CA LYS A 224 50.66 38.18 -14.16
C LYS A 224 51.77 37.37 -14.82
N LEU A 225 51.57 36.07 -15.00
CA LEU A 225 52.56 35.14 -15.55
C LEU A 225 52.58 35.12 -17.09
N ALA A 226 51.54 35.63 -17.74
CA ALA A 226 51.43 35.75 -19.20
C ALA A 226 52.58 36.55 -19.86
N GLY A 227 53.42 37.25 -19.08
CA GLY A 227 54.55 38.04 -19.55
C GLY A 227 55.95 37.41 -19.46
N GLY A 228 56.13 36.14 -19.06
CA GLY A 228 57.49 35.55 -19.04
C GLY A 228 57.72 34.25 -18.27
N VAL A 229 56.75 33.34 -18.18
CA VAL A 229 56.90 32.08 -17.43
C VAL A 229 56.58 30.86 -18.30
N GLU A 230 57.15 29.72 -17.92
CA GLU A 230 57.01 28.43 -18.60
C GLU A 230 55.52 28.04 -18.79
N ASN A 231 55.16 27.62 -20.01
CA ASN A 231 53.78 27.33 -20.41
C ASN A 231 53.12 26.23 -19.55
N SER A 232 53.95 25.36 -18.96
CA SER A 232 53.56 24.30 -18.02
C SER A 232 52.85 24.83 -16.76
N VAL A 233 53.24 26.01 -16.27
CA VAL A 233 52.70 26.65 -15.05
C VAL A 233 51.32 27.24 -15.33
N VAL A 234 51.17 27.92 -16.47
CA VAL A 234 49.88 28.46 -16.94
C VAL A 234 48.86 27.34 -17.12
N GLN A 235 49.28 26.21 -17.70
CA GLN A 235 48.40 25.07 -17.91
C GLN A 235 47.94 24.40 -16.60
N ARG A 236 48.80 24.38 -15.57
CA ARG A 236 48.43 23.92 -14.22
C ARG A 236 47.42 24.85 -13.55
N LEU A 237 47.56 26.16 -13.70
CA LEU A 237 46.58 27.14 -13.18
C LEU A 237 45.20 26.97 -13.82
N ARG A 238 45.14 26.79 -15.15
CA ARG A 238 43.89 26.48 -15.86
C ARG A 238 43.25 25.18 -15.38
N SER A 239 44.06 24.16 -15.10
CA SER A 239 43.55 22.91 -14.54
C SER A 239 42.92 23.12 -13.16
N ILE A 240 43.51 23.95 -12.29
CA ILE A 240 42.94 24.30 -10.98
C ILE A 240 41.62 25.05 -11.15
N GLN A 241 41.57 26.04 -12.04
CA GLN A 241 40.35 26.78 -12.35
C GLN A 241 39.22 25.84 -12.79
N SER A 242 39.50 24.95 -13.76
CA SER A 242 38.52 23.97 -14.26
C SER A 242 38.03 23.01 -13.16
N GLN A 243 38.90 22.56 -12.24
CA GLN A 243 38.44 21.75 -11.12
C GLN A 243 37.57 22.56 -10.15
N CYS A 244 37.89 23.84 -9.90
CA CYS A 244 37.07 24.68 -9.04
C CYS A 244 35.67 24.92 -9.62
N GLU A 245 35.58 25.16 -10.92
CA GLU A 245 34.30 25.28 -11.64
C GLU A 245 33.50 23.98 -11.56
N ARG A 246 34.15 22.83 -11.77
CA ARG A 246 33.50 21.51 -11.66
C ARG A 246 32.95 21.25 -10.25
N ILE A 247 33.70 21.63 -9.21
CA ILE A 247 33.20 21.50 -7.82
C ILE A 247 32.01 22.44 -7.61
N LYS A 248 32.07 23.69 -8.10
CA LYS A 248 30.97 24.66 -8.00
C LYS A 248 29.68 24.14 -8.66
N GLU A 249 29.78 23.49 -9.81
CA GLU A 249 28.64 22.84 -10.47
C GLU A 249 28.06 21.69 -9.65
N ILE A 250 28.91 20.81 -9.10
CA ILE A 250 28.47 19.68 -8.26
C ILE A 250 27.74 20.21 -7.02
N VAL A 251 28.31 21.21 -6.36
CA VAL A 251 27.73 21.87 -5.19
C VAL A 251 26.36 22.47 -5.52
N SER A 252 26.24 23.15 -6.66
CA SER A 252 24.95 23.68 -7.12
C SER A 252 23.90 22.58 -7.28
N LYS A 253 24.28 21.42 -7.84
CA LYS A 253 23.38 20.27 -7.98
C LYS A 253 22.95 19.71 -6.62
N VAL A 254 23.86 19.61 -5.65
CA VAL A 254 23.54 19.17 -4.28
C VAL A 254 22.49 20.09 -3.63
N SER A 255 22.61 21.40 -3.81
CA SER A 255 21.64 22.38 -3.26
C SER A 255 20.25 22.33 -3.91
N ALA A 256 20.16 21.82 -5.15
CA ALA A 256 18.94 21.76 -5.94
C ALA A 256 18.13 20.47 -5.72
N ILE A 257 18.60 19.55 -4.87
CA ILE A 257 17.95 18.24 -4.67
C ILE A 257 16.52 18.43 -4.11
N VAL A 258 15.53 18.07 -4.93
CA VAL A 258 14.10 18.02 -4.55
C VAL A 258 13.69 16.62 -4.12
N LYS A 259 14.27 15.58 -4.75
CA LYS A 259 13.95 14.19 -4.45
C LYS A 259 15.23 13.34 -4.45
N PRO A 260 15.71 12.90 -3.27
CA PRO A 260 16.94 12.12 -3.19
C PRO A 260 16.74 10.73 -3.77
N VAL A 261 17.57 10.37 -4.74
CA VAL A 261 17.67 9.04 -5.33
C VAL A 261 18.92 8.38 -4.76
N SER A 262 18.77 7.18 -4.22
CA SER A 262 19.90 6.40 -3.71
C SER A 262 20.35 5.38 -4.75
N SER A 263 21.66 5.33 -5.00
CA SER A 263 22.33 4.31 -5.82
C SER A 263 23.18 3.41 -4.91
N GLU A 264 23.42 2.17 -5.34
CA GLU A 264 24.32 1.25 -4.63
C GLU A 264 25.77 1.70 -4.82
N TYR A 265 26.48 1.88 -3.71
CA TYR A 265 27.87 2.37 -3.70
C TYR A 265 28.84 1.20 -3.57
N TYR A 266 28.70 0.40 -2.50
CA TYR A 266 29.52 -0.79 -2.26
C TYR A 266 28.96 -1.63 -1.11
N CYS A 267 28.99 -2.98 -1.22
CA CYS A 267 28.63 -3.92 -0.15
C CYS A 267 27.29 -3.59 0.55
N GLY A 268 26.24 -3.30 -0.22
CA GLY A 268 24.92 -2.95 0.32
C GLY A 268 24.81 -1.53 0.92
N MET A 269 25.89 -0.74 0.97
CA MET A 269 25.81 0.67 1.33
C MET A 269 25.22 1.49 0.20
N LYS A 270 24.24 2.33 0.54
CA LYS A 270 23.56 3.23 -0.40
C LYS A 270 24.13 4.64 -0.25
N MET A 271 24.35 5.31 -1.39
CA MET A 271 24.76 6.71 -1.44
C MET A 271 23.74 7.52 -2.23
N ILE A 272 23.55 8.80 -1.87
CA ILE A 272 22.73 9.72 -2.65
C ILE A 272 23.41 9.99 -3.99
N ASP A 273 22.70 9.71 -5.07
CA ASP A 273 23.12 9.98 -6.43
C ASP A 273 22.75 11.42 -6.79
N VAL A 274 23.70 12.34 -6.60
CA VAL A 274 23.50 13.78 -6.82
C VAL A 274 23.01 14.09 -8.24
N HIS A 275 23.42 13.30 -9.24
CA HIS A 275 23.02 13.53 -10.63
C HIS A 275 21.58 13.11 -10.92
N LYS A 276 21.09 12.05 -10.27
CA LYS A 276 19.68 11.62 -10.38
C LYS A 276 18.74 12.36 -9.44
N SER A 277 19.29 13.09 -8.47
CA SER A 277 18.53 13.76 -7.40
C SER A 277 18.31 15.26 -7.61
N ALA A 278 19.10 15.86 -8.50
CA ALA A 278 19.11 17.29 -8.84
C ALA A 278 18.26 17.60 -10.07
#